data_AF-A0A5J4PF83-F1
#
_entry.id   AF-A0A5J4PF83-F1
#
_cell.length_a   1.000
_cell.length_b   1.000
_cell.length_c   1.000
_cell.angle_alpha   90.00
_cell.angle_beta   90.00
_cell.angle_gamma   90.00
#
_symmetry.space_group_name_H-M   'P 1'
#
loop_
_entity.id
_entity.type
_entity.pdbx_description
1 polymer ?
#
loop_
_entity_poly.entity_id
_entity_poly.type
_entity_poly.pdbx_seq_one_letter_code
_entity_poly.pdbx_strand_id
1 'polypeptide(L)'
;MLSANLGYPVSWKERMTKPELAGGALLDLGVYVINFASMIFGTDIKKTLSLCTKTDTGMDAEESITFLFNDGKIAVLHSSMYAKTDRQGMVSGDQGYLIVENINNPQRITVVIGDYEVVAKYDCPPQITGYEYQVYACIEALKNGWLESPYMPHAETLRIMRLMDGLRKEWGVRYPFDE
;
A
#
# COMPACT_ATOMS: atom_id res chain seq x y z
N MET A 1 -10.73 -8.18 9.62
CA MET A 1 -10.01 -8.55 8.37
C MET A 1 -9.77 -7.29 7.57
N LEU A 2 -8.69 -7.23 6.80
CA LEU A 2 -8.44 -6.15 5.85
C LEU A 2 -8.14 -6.74 4.48
N SER A 3 -8.62 -6.10 3.43
CA SER A 3 -8.11 -6.33 2.08
C SER A 3 -7.81 -5.01 1.38
N ALA A 4 -6.82 -4.99 0.51
CA ALA A 4 -6.50 -3.81 -0.28
C ALA A 4 -5.89 -4.23 -1.61
N ASN A 5 -6.16 -3.46 -2.66
CA ASN A 5 -5.54 -3.68 -3.94
C ASN A 5 -5.13 -2.38 -4.64
N LEU A 6 -4.11 -2.46 -5.48
CA LEU A 6 -3.72 -1.39 -6.38
C LEU A 6 -3.10 -1.93 -7.66
N GLY A 7 -3.81 -1.81 -8.78
CA GLY A 7 -3.29 -2.19 -10.08
C GLY A 7 -3.53 -1.15 -11.16
N TYR A 8 -2.51 -0.95 -11.98
CA TYR A 8 -2.57 -0.14 -13.19
C TYR A 8 -1.84 -0.88 -14.33
N PRO A 9 -2.35 -0.85 -15.58
CA PRO A 9 -1.67 -1.42 -16.74
C PRO A 9 -0.53 -0.48 -17.18
N VAL A 10 0.60 -0.55 -16.47
CA VAL A 10 1.76 0.36 -16.62
C VAL A 10 3.05 -0.35 -16.99
N SER A 11 3.02 -1.65 -17.27
CA SER A 11 4.21 -2.43 -17.69
C SER A 11 4.94 -1.88 -18.91
N TRP A 12 4.28 -1.07 -19.75
CA TRP A 12 4.89 -0.39 -20.90
C TRP A 12 5.84 0.75 -20.49
N LYS A 13 5.82 1.20 -19.24
CA LYS A 13 6.74 2.21 -18.73
C LYS A 13 8.06 1.56 -18.37
N GLU A 14 9.14 2.09 -18.92
CA GLU A 14 10.50 1.60 -18.72
C GLU A 14 10.89 1.42 -17.24
N ARG A 15 10.53 2.40 -16.38
CA ARG A 15 10.81 2.33 -14.94
C ARG A 15 10.14 1.15 -14.22
N MET A 16 9.10 0.56 -14.79
CA MET A 16 8.41 -0.58 -14.17
C MET A 16 9.13 -1.89 -14.42
N THR A 17 9.86 -1.99 -15.53
CA THR A 17 10.42 -3.26 -16.02
C THR A 17 11.94 -3.30 -16.01
N LYS A 18 12.63 -2.16 -15.97
CA LYS A 18 14.11 -2.15 -15.97
C LYS A 18 14.70 -2.36 -14.56
N PRO A 19 15.56 -3.39 -14.36
CA PRO A 19 16.26 -3.60 -13.10
C PRO A 19 17.14 -2.42 -12.68
N GLU A 20 17.74 -1.71 -13.63
CA GLU A 20 18.61 -0.55 -13.38
C GLU A 20 17.85 0.65 -12.80
N LEU A 21 16.51 0.64 -12.86
CA LEU A 21 15.64 1.70 -12.36
C LEU A 21 14.87 1.29 -11.11
N ALA A 22 15.26 0.19 -10.44
CA ALA A 22 14.51 -0.39 -9.33
C ALA A 22 13.04 -0.72 -9.71
N GLY A 23 12.83 -1.26 -10.90
CA GLY A 23 11.50 -1.62 -11.37
C GLY A 23 10.80 -2.69 -10.51
N GLY A 24 9.54 -2.92 -10.82
CA GLY A 24 8.66 -3.83 -10.08
C GLY A 24 7.34 -3.18 -9.68
N ALA A 25 6.30 -4.00 -9.54
CA ALA A 25 5.03 -3.58 -9.01
C ALA A 25 5.11 -3.28 -7.50
N LEU A 26 5.97 -3.95 -6.74
CA LEU A 26 6.11 -3.82 -5.30
C LEU A 26 6.50 -2.39 -4.90
N LEU A 27 7.57 -1.87 -5.49
CA LEU A 27 8.10 -0.57 -5.12
C LEU A 27 7.25 0.59 -5.67
N ASP A 28 6.57 0.42 -6.80
CA ASP A 28 5.72 1.46 -7.41
C ASP A 28 4.27 1.43 -6.90
N LEU A 29 3.70 0.23 -6.68
CA LEU A 29 2.28 0.00 -6.36
C LEU A 29 2.07 -0.73 -5.03
N GLY A 30 2.85 -1.79 -4.76
CA GLY A 30 2.75 -2.61 -3.56
C GLY A 30 2.93 -1.85 -2.25
N VAL A 31 3.78 -0.82 -2.28
CA VAL A 31 4.00 0.09 -1.14
C VAL A 31 2.69 0.68 -0.61
N TYR A 32 1.70 0.96 -1.47
CA TYR A 32 0.43 1.54 -1.05
C TYR A 32 -0.46 0.55 -0.29
N VAL A 33 -0.55 -0.70 -0.75
CA VAL A 33 -1.35 -1.73 -0.06
C VAL A 33 -0.70 -2.13 1.27
N ILE A 34 0.65 -2.18 1.32
CA ILE A 34 1.41 -2.44 2.54
C ILE A 34 1.24 -1.31 3.55
N ASN A 35 1.34 -0.06 3.10
CA ASN A 35 1.17 1.11 3.97
C ASN A 35 -0.29 1.21 4.47
N PHE A 36 -1.27 0.92 3.63
CA PHE A 36 -2.68 0.88 4.05
C PHE A 36 -2.92 -0.14 5.16
N ALA A 37 -2.39 -1.37 5.02
CA ALA A 37 -2.48 -2.37 6.08
C ALA A 37 -1.80 -1.92 7.38
N SER A 38 -0.60 -1.33 7.25
CA SER A 38 0.19 -0.86 8.39
C SER A 38 -0.48 0.27 9.16
N MET A 39 -1.11 1.21 8.45
CA MET A 39 -1.86 2.31 9.05
C MET A 39 -3.05 1.84 9.88
N ILE A 40 -3.72 0.76 9.45
CA ILE A 40 -4.97 0.30 10.09
C ILE A 40 -4.71 -0.76 11.16
N PHE A 41 -3.83 -1.73 10.92
CA PHE A 41 -3.54 -2.85 11.84
C PHE A 41 -2.22 -2.71 12.59
N GLY A 42 -1.46 -1.64 12.34
CA GLY A 42 -0.17 -1.41 12.97
C GLY A 42 0.93 -2.28 12.39
N THR A 43 1.95 -2.55 13.20
CA THR A 43 3.23 -3.08 12.71
C THR A 43 3.56 -4.49 13.22
N ASP A 44 2.70 -5.08 14.06
CA ASP A 44 2.98 -6.32 14.78
C ASP A 44 2.67 -7.58 13.95
N ILE A 45 3.35 -7.68 12.80
CA ILE A 45 3.21 -8.77 11.83
C ILE A 45 3.90 -10.02 12.38
N LYS A 46 3.11 -11.07 12.64
CA LYS A 46 3.56 -12.38 13.08
C LYS A 46 4.11 -13.23 11.95
N LYS A 47 3.46 -13.19 10.78
CA LYS A 47 3.83 -14.01 9.62
C LYS A 47 3.43 -13.33 8.32
N THR A 48 4.30 -13.47 7.32
CA THR A 48 4.05 -13.07 5.94
C THR A 48 3.98 -14.32 5.07
N LEU A 49 3.01 -14.37 4.17
CA LEU A 49 2.95 -15.33 3.06
C LEU A 49 2.83 -14.53 1.77
N SER A 50 3.61 -14.86 0.76
CA SER A 50 3.64 -14.07 -0.46
C SER A 50 4.04 -14.86 -1.70
N LEU A 51 3.66 -14.35 -2.87
CA LEU A 51 4.13 -14.83 -4.17
C LEU A 51 4.02 -13.69 -5.20
N CYS A 52 4.85 -13.75 -6.24
CA CYS A 52 4.75 -12.84 -7.37
C CYS A 52 4.91 -13.58 -8.71
N THR A 53 4.34 -13.01 -9.76
CA THR A 53 4.78 -13.24 -11.13
C THR A 53 5.90 -12.26 -11.47
N LYS A 54 6.69 -12.54 -12.50
CA LYS A 54 7.80 -11.68 -12.92
C LYS A 54 7.71 -11.30 -14.38
N THR A 55 8.27 -10.15 -14.70
CA THR A 55 8.58 -9.72 -16.07
C THR A 55 9.71 -10.55 -16.65
N ASP A 56 9.94 -10.45 -17.97
CA ASP A 56 11.08 -11.08 -18.66
C ASP A 56 12.45 -10.61 -18.14
N THR A 57 12.48 -9.41 -17.56
CA THR A 57 13.66 -8.81 -16.91
C THR A 57 13.83 -9.23 -15.44
N GLY A 58 12.93 -10.06 -14.91
CA GLY A 58 13.00 -10.58 -13.55
C GLY A 58 12.45 -9.65 -12.46
N MET A 59 11.78 -8.55 -12.82
CA MET A 59 11.08 -7.66 -11.87
C MET A 59 9.73 -8.27 -11.49
N ASP A 60 9.27 -8.09 -10.27
CA ASP A 60 7.92 -8.50 -9.88
C ASP A 60 6.86 -7.72 -10.68
N ALA A 61 5.81 -8.41 -11.13
CA ALA A 61 4.81 -7.84 -12.03
C ALA A 61 3.39 -7.84 -11.44
N GLU A 62 3.01 -8.96 -10.83
CA GLU A 62 1.83 -9.08 -10.00
C GLU A 62 2.19 -9.80 -8.72
N GLU A 63 1.64 -9.35 -7.61
CA GLU A 63 1.97 -9.91 -6.30
C GLU A 63 0.72 -10.07 -5.44
N SER A 64 0.76 -11.11 -4.62
CA SER A 64 -0.23 -11.36 -3.57
C SER A 64 0.52 -11.53 -2.26
N ILE A 65 0.13 -10.75 -1.26
CA ILE A 65 0.77 -10.72 0.06
C ILE A 65 -0.31 -10.89 1.12
N THR A 66 -0.08 -11.79 2.07
CA THR A 66 -0.92 -11.96 3.25
C THR A 66 -0.12 -11.74 4.52
N PHE A 67 -0.55 -10.80 5.35
CA PHE A 67 -0.02 -10.60 6.69
C PHE A 67 -0.94 -11.22 7.73
N LEU A 68 -0.37 -12.03 8.62
CA LEU A 68 -0.97 -12.43 9.89
C LEU A 68 -0.35 -11.60 11.00
N PHE A 69 -1.17 -10.90 11.77
CA PHE A 69 -0.76 -10.11 12.93
C PHE A 69 -0.79 -10.95 14.20
N ASN A 70 -0.04 -10.55 15.24
CA ASN A 70 0.04 -11.30 16.50
C ASN A 70 -1.30 -11.42 17.24
N ASP A 71 -2.18 -10.44 17.05
CA ASP A 71 -3.54 -10.43 17.60
C ASP A 71 -4.56 -11.21 16.74
N GLY A 72 -4.08 -11.95 15.73
CA GLY A 72 -4.90 -12.83 14.89
C GLY A 72 -5.58 -12.14 13.70
N LYS A 73 -5.41 -10.82 13.52
CA LYS A 73 -5.93 -10.14 12.32
C LYS A 73 -5.18 -10.60 11.07
N ILE A 74 -5.87 -10.59 9.94
CA ILE A 74 -5.31 -10.92 8.62
C ILE A 74 -5.56 -9.76 7.67
N ALA A 75 -4.51 -9.37 6.95
CA ALA A 75 -4.57 -8.45 5.80
C ALA A 75 -4.22 -9.21 4.51
N VAL A 76 -5.02 -9.04 3.46
CA VAL A 76 -4.79 -9.62 2.12
C VAL A 76 -4.59 -8.50 1.10
N LEU A 77 -3.43 -8.48 0.47
CA LEU A 77 -2.94 -7.37 -0.32
C LEU A 77 -2.58 -7.83 -1.73
N HIS A 78 -2.91 -7.03 -2.74
CA HIS A 78 -2.64 -7.35 -4.13
C HIS A 78 -2.22 -6.13 -4.94
N SER A 79 -1.20 -6.28 -5.77
CA SER A 79 -0.71 -5.23 -6.66
C SER A 79 -0.39 -5.81 -8.03
N SER A 80 -0.65 -5.05 -9.09
CA SER A 80 -0.40 -5.51 -10.47
C SER A 80 -0.03 -4.35 -11.39
N MET A 81 1.04 -4.52 -12.16
CA MET A 81 1.40 -3.61 -13.26
C MET A 81 0.70 -3.95 -14.59
N TYR A 82 -0.11 -5.03 -14.64
CA TYR A 82 -0.80 -5.48 -15.85
C TYR A 82 -2.30 -5.20 -15.82
N ALA A 83 -2.92 -5.23 -14.64
CA ALA A 83 -4.36 -5.14 -14.49
C ALA A 83 -4.77 -3.79 -13.89
N LYS A 84 -5.84 -3.21 -14.44
CA LYS A 84 -6.55 -2.10 -13.78
C LYS A 84 -7.48 -2.67 -12.73
N THR A 85 -7.31 -2.29 -11.47
CA THR A 85 -8.19 -2.74 -10.38
C THR A 85 -9.15 -1.63 -9.92
N ASP A 86 -10.06 -1.95 -9.01
CA ASP A 86 -10.95 -0.95 -8.38
C ASP A 86 -10.20 -0.03 -7.40
N ARG A 87 -9.01 -0.46 -6.97
CA ARG A 87 -8.08 0.24 -6.07
C ARG A 87 -8.62 0.41 -4.66
N GLN A 88 -9.61 -0.40 -4.27
CA GLN A 88 -10.28 -0.27 -3.00
C GLN A 88 -9.48 -0.88 -1.85
N GLY A 89 -9.68 -0.28 -0.67
CA GLY A 89 -9.31 -0.85 0.61
C GLY A 89 -10.58 -1.18 1.39
N MET A 90 -10.60 -2.32 2.05
CA MET A 90 -11.72 -2.80 2.85
C MET A 90 -11.24 -3.12 4.27
N VAL A 91 -11.96 -2.63 5.28
CA VAL A 91 -11.72 -2.99 6.69
C VAL A 91 -12.99 -3.56 7.27
N SER A 92 -12.98 -4.85 7.63
CA SER A 92 -14.16 -5.58 8.10
C SER A 92 -14.01 -5.98 9.57
N GLY A 93 -15.05 -5.71 10.34
CA GLY A 93 -15.26 -6.17 11.71
C GLY A 93 -16.49 -7.10 11.80
N ASP A 94 -16.90 -7.40 13.02
CA ASP A 94 -18.08 -8.22 13.34
C ASP A 94 -19.41 -7.49 13.12
N GLN A 95 -19.41 -6.16 13.15
CA GLN A 95 -20.62 -5.33 12.97
C GLN A 95 -20.81 -4.77 11.56
N GLY A 96 -19.85 -5.01 10.66
CA GLY A 96 -19.87 -4.42 9.32
C GLY A 96 -18.47 -4.16 8.75
N TYR A 97 -18.39 -3.25 7.78
CA TYR A 97 -17.14 -2.93 7.10
C TYR A 97 -17.09 -1.51 6.55
N LEU A 98 -15.87 -1.05 6.28
CA LEU A 98 -15.54 0.23 5.66
C LEU A 98 -14.95 -0.01 4.28
N ILE A 99 -15.46 0.69 3.27
CA ILE A 99 -14.86 0.74 1.92
C ILE A 99 -14.14 2.07 1.77
N VAL A 100 -12.84 2.04 1.51
CA VAL A 100 -12.05 3.20 1.08
C VAL A 100 -11.92 3.14 -0.44
N GLU A 101 -12.56 4.08 -1.14
CA GLU A 101 -12.43 4.23 -2.57
C GLU A 101 -11.05 4.82 -2.89
N ASN A 102 -10.24 4.05 -3.64
CA ASN A 102 -8.90 4.40 -4.10
C ASN A 102 -7.85 4.62 -2.98
N ILE A 103 -7.18 3.58 -2.52
CA ILE A 103 -6.22 3.67 -1.39
C ILE A 103 -5.02 4.59 -1.63
N ASN A 104 -4.61 4.81 -2.88
CA ASN A 104 -3.42 5.61 -3.20
C ASN A 104 -3.73 7.11 -3.38
N ASN A 105 -5.02 7.46 -3.50
CA ASN A 105 -5.52 8.83 -3.33
C ASN A 105 -7.00 8.72 -2.93
N PRO A 106 -7.31 8.59 -1.62
CA PRO A 106 -8.66 8.29 -1.14
C PRO A 106 -9.70 9.31 -1.59
N GLN A 107 -10.81 8.81 -2.15
CA GLN A 107 -11.88 9.64 -2.72
C GLN A 107 -13.13 9.67 -1.85
N ARG A 108 -13.47 8.54 -1.22
CA ARG A 108 -14.62 8.39 -0.34
C ARG A 108 -14.41 7.24 0.61
N ILE A 109 -14.95 7.35 1.82
CA ILE A 109 -15.15 6.23 2.75
C ILE A 109 -16.65 5.93 2.85
N THR A 110 -17.05 4.68 2.65
CA THR A 110 -18.43 4.21 2.84
C THR A 110 -18.47 3.25 4.03
N VAL A 111 -19.40 3.47 4.96
CA VAL A 111 -19.62 2.61 6.13
C VAL A 111 -20.86 1.76 5.92
N VAL A 112 -20.70 0.44 6.05
CA VAL A 112 -21.76 -0.55 5.87
C VAL A 112 -21.89 -1.37 7.15
N ILE A 113 -23.10 -1.53 7.68
CA ILE A 113 -23.38 -2.32 8.88
C ILE A 113 -24.58 -3.25 8.67
N GLY A 114 -24.78 -4.20 9.59
CA GLY A 114 -25.96 -5.07 9.61
C GLY A 114 -26.14 -5.85 8.29
N ASP A 115 -27.36 -5.83 7.74
CA ASP A 115 -27.70 -6.47 6.46
C ASP A 115 -27.32 -5.59 5.25
N TYR A 116 -26.03 -5.28 5.15
CA TYR A 116 -25.43 -4.49 4.06
C TYR A 116 -26.00 -3.06 3.92
N GLU A 117 -26.46 -2.47 5.02
CA GLU A 117 -26.99 -1.11 5.03
C GLU A 117 -25.88 -0.06 5.05
N VAL A 118 -25.91 0.87 4.09
CA VAL A 118 -24.98 2.00 4.06
C VAL A 118 -25.46 3.07 5.04
N VAL A 119 -24.70 3.27 6.12
CA VAL A 119 -25.07 4.19 7.20
C VAL A 119 -24.30 5.51 7.20
N ALA A 120 -23.15 5.56 6.53
CA ALA A 120 -22.42 6.81 6.34
C ALA A 120 -21.57 6.79 5.07
N LYS A 121 -21.37 7.98 4.51
CA LYS A 121 -20.43 8.26 3.42
C LYS A 121 -19.66 9.53 3.77
N TYR A 122 -18.34 9.46 3.63
CA TYR A 122 -17.44 10.58 3.86
C TYR A 122 -16.65 10.83 2.57
N ASP A 123 -17.02 11.89 1.86
CA ASP A 123 -16.29 12.31 0.67
C ASP A 123 -14.96 12.96 1.05
N CYS A 124 -13.92 12.72 0.26
CA CYS A 124 -12.68 13.46 0.39
C CYS A 124 -12.96 14.96 0.15
N PRO A 125 -12.40 15.87 0.96
CA PRO A 125 -12.48 17.30 0.69
C PRO A 125 -11.94 17.64 -0.71
N PRO A 126 -12.36 18.76 -1.32
CA PRO A 126 -11.89 19.17 -2.64
C PRO A 126 -10.36 19.14 -2.73
N GLN A 127 -9.86 18.48 -3.77
CA GLN A 127 -8.43 18.32 -4.02
C GLN A 127 -8.01 19.07 -5.29
N ILE A 128 -6.76 19.53 -5.34
CA ILE A 128 -6.12 19.98 -6.58
C ILE A 128 -5.52 18.77 -7.29
N THR A 129 -4.59 18.08 -6.63
CA THR A 129 -3.97 16.86 -7.17
C THR A 129 -3.94 15.70 -6.17
N GLY A 130 -4.25 15.96 -4.89
CA GLY A 130 -4.08 15.02 -3.77
C GLY A 130 -2.70 15.12 -3.11
N TYR A 131 -1.77 15.89 -3.67
CA TYR A 131 -0.40 16.05 -3.12
C TYR A 131 -0.28 17.23 -2.15
N GLU A 132 -1.28 18.10 -2.08
CA GLU A 132 -1.30 19.23 -1.16
C GLU A 132 -1.16 18.79 0.31
N TYR A 133 -1.67 17.62 0.68
CA TYR A 133 -1.61 17.11 2.06
C TYR A 133 -0.17 16.79 2.51
N GLN A 134 0.66 16.19 1.65
CA GLN A 134 2.08 15.98 1.98
C GLN A 134 2.84 17.31 2.04
N VAL A 135 2.47 18.30 1.22
CA VAL A 135 3.06 19.65 1.29
C VAL A 135 2.68 20.32 2.62
N TYR A 136 1.43 20.22 3.05
CA TYR A 136 0.98 20.74 4.34
C TYR A 136 1.69 20.07 5.51
N ALA A 137 1.87 18.74 5.47
CA ALA A 137 2.64 18.01 6.48
C ALA A 137 4.09 18.51 6.58
N CYS A 138 4.75 18.77 5.44
CA CYS A 138 6.09 19.35 5.41
C CYS A 138 6.12 20.78 6.00
N ILE A 139 5.16 21.63 5.63
CA ILE A 139 5.04 22.99 6.18
C ILE A 139 4.82 22.95 7.69
N GLU A 140 3.96 22.05 8.17
CA GLU A 140 3.69 21.85 9.59
C GLU A 140 4.95 21.41 10.35
N ALA A 141 5.70 20.44 9.82
CA ALA A 141 6.95 19.99 10.42
C ALA A 141 7.96 21.12 10.54
N LEU A 142 8.15 21.91 9.48
CA LEU A 142 9.06 23.07 9.49
C LEU A 142 8.63 24.14 10.51
N LYS A 143 7.34 24.45 10.58
CA LYS A 143 6.80 25.44 11.53
C LYS A 143 7.00 25.02 12.99
N ASN A 144 6.88 23.72 13.27
CA ASN A 144 7.05 23.17 14.61
C ASN A 144 8.50 22.79 14.94
N GLY A 145 9.44 22.95 14.00
CA GLY A 145 10.84 22.56 14.18
C GLY A 145 11.06 21.05 14.30
N TRP A 146 10.17 20.24 13.73
CA TRP A 146 10.32 18.78 13.72
C TRP A 146 11.36 18.34 12.68
N LEU A 147 12.17 17.34 13.03
CA LEU A 147 13.13 16.73 12.11
C LEU A 147 12.45 15.77 11.11
N GLU A 148 11.22 15.34 11.41
CA GLU A 148 10.43 14.42 10.62
C GLU A 148 8.93 14.69 10.81
N SER A 149 8.11 14.22 9.86
CA SER A 149 6.65 14.31 9.98
C SER A 149 6.12 13.24 10.94
N PRO A 150 5.26 13.58 11.92
CA PRO A 150 4.66 12.58 12.81
C PRO A 150 3.70 11.64 12.07
N TYR A 151 3.23 12.01 10.88
CA TYR A 151 2.34 11.18 10.07
C TYR A 151 3.08 10.10 9.28
N MET A 152 4.39 10.28 9.05
CA MET A 152 5.26 9.28 8.42
C MET A 152 6.68 9.39 8.99
N PRO A 153 6.90 8.90 10.23
CA PRO A 153 8.23 8.93 10.84
C PRO A 153 9.24 8.15 10.00
N HIS A 154 10.51 8.56 10.01
CA HIS A 154 11.64 7.88 9.40
C HIS A 154 11.71 6.40 9.80
N ALA A 155 11.40 6.09 11.06
CA ALA A 155 11.35 4.71 11.54
C ALA A 155 10.31 3.86 10.79
N GLU A 156 9.15 4.45 10.47
CA GLU A 156 8.08 3.78 9.71
C GLU A 156 8.48 3.61 8.24
N THR A 157 9.04 4.67 7.62
CA THR A 157 9.60 4.59 6.27
C THR A 157 10.63 3.45 6.16
N LEU A 158 11.58 3.38 7.10
CA LEU A 158 12.59 2.32 7.12
C LEU A 158 11.98 0.93 7.35
N ARG A 159 10.93 0.83 8.16
CA ARG A 159 10.23 -0.45 8.41
C ARG A 159 9.54 -0.96 7.14
N ILE A 160 8.83 -0.09 6.43
CA ILE A 160 8.17 -0.43 5.17
C ILE A 160 9.21 -0.83 4.12
N MET A 161 10.30 -0.08 3.98
CA MET A 161 11.39 -0.42 3.06
C MET A 161 11.99 -1.79 3.36
N ARG A 162 12.31 -2.08 4.63
CA ARG A 162 12.83 -3.41 5.04
C ARG A 162 11.86 -4.54 4.78
N LEU A 163 10.55 -4.30 4.94
CA LEU A 163 9.51 -5.27 4.64
C LEU A 163 9.48 -5.58 3.13
N MET A 164 9.53 -4.56 2.29
CA MET A 164 9.60 -4.72 0.84
C MET A 164 10.89 -5.42 0.40
N ASP A 165 12.04 -5.09 1.00
CA ASP A 165 13.31 -5.79 0.73
C ASP A 165 13.22 -7.28 1.11
N GLY A 166 12.55 -7.60 2.21
CA GLY A 166 12.28 -8.98 2.62
C GLY A 166 11.45 -9.75 1.59
N LEU A 167 10.39 -9.13 1.06
CA LEU A 167 9.55 -9.69 0.01
C LEU A 167 10.33 -9.91 -1.30
N ARG A 168 11.07 -8.89 -1.77
CA ARG A 168 11.95 -9.01 -2.96
C ARG A 168 12.92 -10.16 -2.81
N LYS A 169 13.55 -10.29 -1.63
CA LYS A 169 14.48 -11.37 -1.33
C LYS A 169 13.82 -12.75 -1.37
N GLU A 170 12.62 -12.90 -0.79
CA GLU A 170 11.83 -14.15 -0.84
C GLU A 170 11.51 -14.54 -2.28
N TRP A 171 11.17 -13.58 -3.12
CA TRP A 171 10.84 -13.81 -4.52
C TRP A 171 12.06 -13.95 -5.43
N GLY A 172 13.26 -13.59 -4.96
CA GLY A 172 14.46 -13.52 -5.79
C GLY A 172 14.38 -12.43 -6.87
N VAL A 173 13.75 -11.29 -6.56
CA VAL A 173 13.83 -10.06 -7.35
C VAL A 173 15.08 -9.31 -6.89
N ARG A 174 15.96 -8.94 -7.83
CA ARG A 174 17.25 -8.29 -7.52
C ARG A 174 17.52 -7.14 -8.47
N TYR A 175 18.15 -6.11 -7.96
CA TYR A 175 18.65 -4.99 -8.75
C TYR A 175 20.16 -5.07 -8.95
N PRO A 176 20.72 -4.44 -10.01
CA PRO A 176 22.16 -4.43 -10.26
C PRO A 176 23.00 -3.80 -9.12
N PHE A 177 22.38 -3.01 -8.25
CA PHE A 177 23.01 -2.32 -7.12
C PHE A 177 22.65 -2.93 -5.75
N ASP A 178 22.08 -4.14 -5.71
CA ASP A 178 21.91 -4.91 -4.46
C ASP A 178 23.22 -5.65 -4.04
N GLU A 179 24.35 -5.41 -4.74
CA GLU A 179 25.70 -5.92 -4.44
C GLU A 179 26.44 -5.12 -3.35
#